data_AF-A0A367RXA1-F1
#
_entry.id   AF-A0A367RXA1-F1
#
_cell.length_a   1.000
_cell.length_b   1.000
_cell.length_c   1.000
_cell.angle_alpha   90.00
_cell.angle_beta   90.00
_cell.angle_gamma   90.00
#
_symmetry.space_group_name_H-M   'P 1'
#
loop_
_entity.id
_entity.type
_entity.pdbx_description
1 polymer ?
#
loop_
_entity_poly.entity_id
_entity_poly.type
_entity_poly.pdbx_seq_one_letter_code
_entity_poly.pdbx_strand_id
1 'polypeptide(L)'
;MRITKQADGKIVFLEEGKAGRKGSGLAHILQKHKEDFAKRGISENEIPDAVMAAVTRGIILGYQRTIEPRRPIYEVIFNGQTQYIAVTVGDNGYIVGANPASLP
;
A
#
# COMPACT_ATOMS: atom_id res chain seq x y z
N MET A 1 -2.08 -12.20 6.88
CA MET A 1 -1.61 -11.09 7.75
C MET A 1 -0.16 -10.78 7.43
N ARG A 2 0.23 -9.50 7.48
CA ARG A 2 1.61 -9.03 7.49
C ARG A 2 1.77 -7.97 8.58
N ILE A 3 2.92 -7.95 9.23
CA ILE A 3 3.27 -6.96 10.26
C ILE A 3 4.73 -6.56 10.08
N THR A 4 5.04 -5.30 10.31
CA THR A 4 6.39 -4.76 10.24
C THR A 4 6.57 -3.60 11.21
N LYS A 5 7.82 -3.17 11.36
CA LYS A 5 8.23 -2.00 12.14
C LYS A 5 8.99 -1.06 11.21
N GLN A 6 8.54 0.18 11.13
CA GLN A 6 9.23 1.24 10.39
C GLN A 6 10.47 1.71 11.16
N ALA A 7 11.35 2.47 10.49
CA ALA A 7 12.62 2.93 11.07
C ALA A 7 12.43 3.83 12.31
N ASP A 8 11.33 4.58 12.37
CA ASP A 8 10.91 5.41 13.52
C ASP A 8 10.32 4.59 14.68
N GLY A 9 10.20 3.28 14.50
CA GLY A 9 9.68 2.34 15.47
C GLY A 9 8.16 2.11 15.41
N LYS A 10 7.44 2.79 14.51
CA LYS A 10 6.00 2.59 14.32
C LYS A 10 5.72 1.18 13.80
N ILE A 11 4.76 0.49 14.43
CA ILE A 11 4.26 -0.79 13.93
C ILE A 11 3.23 -0.53 12.84
N VAL A 12 3.36 -1.24 11.72
CA VAL A 12 2.42 -1.19 10.59
C VAL A 12 1.99 -2.61 10.23
N PHE A 13 0.71 -2.82 9.98
CA PHE A 13 0.16 -4.15 9.70
C PHE A 13 -0.92 -4.14 8.63
N LEU A 14 -0.97 -5.23 7.87
CA LEU A 14 -1.99 -5.53 6.87
C LEU A 14 -2.70 -6.82 7.24
N GLU A 15 -3.98 -6.67 7.60
CA GLU A 15 -4.90 -7.78 7.85
C GLU A 15 -5.85 -8.00 6.68
N GLU A 16 -6.65 -9.07 6.76
CA GLU A 16 -7.64 -9.41 5.74
C GLU A 16 -8.61 -8.25 5.49
N GLY A 17 -9.12 -7.63 6.57
CA GLY A 17 -10.04 -6.50 6.49
C GLY A 17 -11.41 -6.90 5.93
N LYS A 18 -12.01 -6.06 5.09
CA LYS A 18 -13.35 -6.30 4.52
C LYS A 18 -13.49 -5.72 3.12
N ALA A 19 -14.30 -6.36 2.30
CA ALA A 19 -14.68 -5.88 0.98
C ALA A 19 -15.91 -4.93 1.03
N GLY A 20 -16.29 -4.35 -0.11
CA GLY A 20 -17.51 -3.56 -0.26
C GLY A 20 -17.34 -2.05 -0.05
N ARG A 21 -18.46 -1.32 0.12
CA ARG A 21 -18.50 0.16 0.12
C ARG A 21 -17.64 0.80 1.22
N LYS A 22 -17.51 0.15 2.37
CA LYS A 22 -16.64 0.57 3.48
C LYS A 22 -15.44 -0.36 3.61
N GLY A 23 -14.93 -0.86 2.48
CA GLY A 23 -13.84 -1.82 2.46
C GLY A 23 -12.57 -1.28 3.10
N SER A 24 -11.77 -2.18 3.67
CA SER A 24 -10.43 -1.87 4.18
C SER A 24 -9.53 -3.12 4.14
N GLY A 25 -8.22 -2.93 4.29
CA GLY A 25 -7.27 -4.03 4.39
C GLY A 25 -7.08 -4.77 3.07
N LEU A 26 -6.58 -6.00 3.14
CA LEU A 26 -6.24 -6.79 1.97
C LEU A 26 -7.45 -7.05 1.07
N ALA A 27 -8.60 -7.41 1.62
CA ALA A 27 -9.83 -7.66 0.88
C ALA A 27 -10.26 -6.46 0.04
N HIS A 28 -10.10 -5.24 0.54
CA HIS A 28 -10.37 -4.02 -0.22
C HIS A 28 -9.36 -3.81 -1.35
N ILE A 29 -8.07 -3.98 -1.06
CA ILE A 29 -7.00 -3.85 -2.06
C ILE A 29 -7.22 -4.83 -3.20
N LEU A 30 -7.48 -6.10 -2.88
CA LEU A 30 -7.71 -7.13 -3.88
C LEU A 30 -8.98 -6.88 -4.69
N GLN A 31 -10.09 -6.52 -4.03
CA GLN A 31 -11.35 -6.25 -4.73
C GLN A 31 -11.24 -5.08 -5.72
N LYS A 32 -10.46 -4.05 -5.38
CA LYS A 32 -10.44 -2.80 -6.15
C LYS A 32 -9.24 -2.65 -7.08
N HIS A 33 -8.11 -3.27 -6.77
CA HIS A 33 -6.83 -2.91 -7.39
C HIS A 33 -5.97 -4.10 -7.80
N LYS A 34 -6.43 -5.36 -7.63
CA LYS A 34 -5.62 -6.53 -8.02
C LYS A 34 -5.19 -6.49 -9.49
N GLU A 35 -6.08 -6.08 -10.38
CA GLU A 35 -5.79 -5.99 -11.81
C GLU A 35 -4.83 -4.84 -12.13
N ASP A 36 -4.89 -3.75 -11.37
CA ASP A 36 -3.97 -2.62 -11.52
C ASP A 36 -2.55 -3.01 -11.09
N PHE A 37 -2.41 -3.79 -10.01
CA PHE A 37 -1.13 -4.36 -9.59
C PHE A 37 -0.61 -5.36 -10.63
N ALA A 38 -1.47 -6.23 -11.15
CA ALA A 38 -1.10 -7.21 -12.17
C ALA A 38 -0.54 -6.55 -13.44
N LYS A 39 -1.11 -5.41 -13.88
CA LYS A 39 -0.59 -4.60 -15.00
C LYS A 39 0.83 -4.09 -14.78
N ARG A 40 1.32 -4.10 -13.53
CA ARG A 40 2.67 -3.66 -13.13
C ARG A 40 3.59 -4.80 -12.74
N GLY A 41 3.19 -6.04 -13.07
CA GLY A 41 3.98 -7.24 -12.82
C GLY A 41 3.98 -7.68 -11.35
N ILE A 42 2.98 -7.28 -10.56
CA ILE A 42 2.80 -7.72 -9.17
C ILE A 42 1.57 -8.62 -9.13
N SER A 43 1.75 -9.92 -8.91
CA SER A 43 0.65 -10.87 -8.83
C SER A 43 -0.11 -10.76 -7.51
N GLU A 44 -1.34 -11.31 -7.48
CA GLU A 44 -2.25 -11.18 -6.33
C GLU A 44 -1.62 -11.58 -4.98
N ASN A 45 -0.86 -12.67 -4.98
CA ASN A 45 -0.13 -13.19 -3.82
C ASN A 45 1.06 -12.31 -3.39
N GLU A 46 1.59 -11.46 -4.27
CA GLU A 46 2.70 -10.56 -3.98
C GLU A 46 2.24 -9.20 -3.46
N ILE A 47 0.97 -8.82 -3.70
CA ILE A 47 0.41 -7.52 -3.29
C ILE A 47 0.68 -7.21 -1.81
N PRO A 48 0.45 -8.13 -0.84
CA PRO A 48 0.77 -7.85 0.55
C PRO A 48 2.24 -7.45 0.74
N ASP A 49 3.18 -8.18 0.13
CA ASP A 49 4.61 -7.97 0.30
C ASP A 49 5.09 -6.69 -0.41
N ALA A 50 4.52 -6.36 -1.57
CA ALA A 50 4.76 -5.09 -2.25
C ALA A 50 4.31 -3.88 -1.42
N VAL A 51 3.14 -3.97 -0.78
CA VAL A 51 2.62 -2.91 0.10
C VAL A 51 3.47 -2.77 1.35
N MET A 52 3.89 -3.88 1.97
CA MET A 52 4.79 -3.85 3.12
C MET A 52 6.15 -3.27 2.74
N ALA A 53 6.67 -3.61 1.55
CA ALA A 53 7.90 -3.04 1.02
C ALA A 53 7.81 -1.52 0.88
N ALA A 54 6.70 -1.02 0.31
CA ALA A 54 6.47 0.42 0.14
C ALA A 54 6.59 1.18 1.47
N VAL A 55 5.89 0.73 2.51
CA VAL A 55 5.87 1.45 3.80
C VAL A 55 7.13 1.26 4.65
N THR A 56 7.97 0.26 4.36
CA THR A 56 9.18 -0.03 5.16
C THR A 56 10.47 0.47 4.52
N ARG A 57 10.57 0.35 3.20
CA ARG A 57 11.78 0.59 2.42
C ARG A 57 11.60 1.70 1.38
N GLY A 58 10.36 2.08 1.12
CA GLY A 58 10.04 3.06 0.09
C GLY A 58 10.34 4.49 0.53
N ILE A 59 10.57 5.35 -0.45
CA ILE A 59 10.78 6.78 -0.28
C ILE A 59 9.48 7.50 -0.66
N ILE A 60 9.02 8.41 0.18
CA ILE A 60 7.83 9.22 -0.13
C ILE A 60 8.21 10.26 -1.19
N LEU A 61 7.56 10.18 -2.36
CA LEU A 61 7.77 11.13 -3.46
C LEU A 61 6.68 12.20 -3.54
N GLY A 62 5.54 11.97 -2.89
CA GLY A 62 4.42 12.89 -2.93
C GLY A 62 3.17 12.26 -2.32
N TYR A 63 2.02 12.81 -2.67
CA TYR A 63 0.76 12.41 -2.04
C TYR A 63 -0.39 12.37 -3.05
N GLN A 64 -1.23 11.34 -2.96
CA GLN A 64 -2.55 11.28 -3.57
C GLN A 64 -3.58 12.03 -2.72
N ARG A 65 -4.63 12.51 -3.40
CA ARG A 65 -5.71 13.38 -2.89
C ARG A 65 -5.22 14.80 -2.59
N THR A 66 -6.12 15.76 -2.81
CA THR A 66 -5.84 17.19 -2.57
C THR A 66 -6.18 17.61 -1.13
N ILE A 67 -7.06 16.85 -0.46
CA ILE A 67 -7.60 17.15 0.87
C ILE A 67 -7.06 16.14 1.90
N GLU A 68 -6.84 16.61 3.13
CA GLU A 68 -6.37 15.79 4.24
C GLU A 68 -7.41 14.76 4.75
N PRO A 69 -6.98 13.60 5.30
CA PRO A 69 -5.59 13.12 5.27
C PRO A 69 -5.19 12.70 3.86
N ARG A 70 -4.08 13.25 3.38
CA ARG A 70 -3.49 12.89 2.10
C ARG A 70 -2.84 11.51 2.20
N ARG A 71 -2.73 10.83 1.06
CA ARG A 71 -2.21 9.46 1.00
C ARG A 71 -0.80 9.44 0.39
N PRO A 72 0.25 9.14 1.17
CA PRO A 72 1.62 9.11 0.66
C PRO A 72 1.77 8.15 -0.52
N ILE A 73 2.55 8.58 -1.52
CA ILE A 73 3.03 7.76 -2.64
C ILE A 73 4.48 7.39 -2.36
N TYR A 74 4.74 6.09 -2.26
CA TYR A 74 6.07 5.55 -2.06
C TYR A 74 6.65 5.09 -3.39
N GLU A 75 7.89 5.47 -3.68
CA GLU A 75 8.75 4.76 -4.62
C GLU A 75 9.45 3.61 -3.91
N VAL A 76 9.40 2.41 -4.48
CA VAL A 76 10.07 1.23 -3.94
C VAL A 76 10.53 0.31 -5.06
N ILE A 77 11.73 -0.25 -4.94
CA ILE A 77 12.16 -1.34 -5.82
C ILE A 77 11.52 -2.64 -5.35
N PHE A 78 10.71 -3.26 -6.20
CA PHE A 78 10.06 -4.55 -5.94
C PHE A 78 10.11 -5.41 -7.21
N ASN A 79 10.48 -6.68 -7.07
CA ASN A 79 10.75 -7.58 -8.21
C ASN A 79 11.71 -6.99 -9.26
N GLY A 80 12.74 -6.26 -8.80
CA GLY A 80 13.74 -5.62 -9.66
C GLY A 80 13.24 -4.42 -10.46
N GLN A 81 12.00 -3.97 -10.22
CA GLN A 81 11.39 -2.83 -10.92
C GLN A 81 11.04 -1.71 -9.96
N THR A 82 11.14 -0.47 -10.42
CA THR A 82 10.64 0.70 -9.69
C THR A 82 9.13 0.68 -9.65
N GLN A 83 8.58 0.70 -8.43
CA GLN A 83 7.14 0.71 -8.18
C GLN A 83 6.72 1.97 -7.43
N TYR A 84 5.63 2.59 -7.86
CA TYR A 84 4.98 3.67 -7.13
C TYR A 84 3.69 3.15 -6.50
N ILE A 85 3.58 3.17 -5.18
CA ILE A 85 2.46 2.60 -4.46
C ILE A 85 1.94 3.64 -3.47
N ALA A 86 0.68 4.03 -3.62
CA ALA A 86 0.03 4.87 -2.63
C ALA A 86 -0.51 3.99 -1.51
N VAL A 87 -0.26 4.34 -0.24
CA VAL A 87 -0.68 3.53 0.91
C VAL A 87 -1.33 4.40 1.98
N THR A 88 -2.54 4.05 2.40
CA THR A 88 -3.21 4.68 3.55
C THR A 88 -2.93 3.83 4.78
N VAL A 89 -2.23 4.41 5.75
CA VAL A 89 -1.97 3.80 7.06
C VAL A 89 -2.76 4.60 8.10
N GLY A 90 -3.62 3.94 8.87
CA GLY A 90 -4.32 4.54 9.98
C GLY A 90 -3.36 4.90 11.13
N ASP A 91 -3.82 5.73 12.06
CA ASP A 91 -2.99 6.19 13.19
C ASP A 91 -2.49 5.01 14.05
N ASN A 92 -3.28 3.95 14.15
CA ASN A 92 -2.94 2.71 14.84
C ASN A 92 -1.97 1.79 14.08
N GLY A 93 -1.52 2.16 12.87
CA GLY A 93 -0.64 1.33 12.04
C GLY A 93 -1.36 0.38 11.07
N TYR A 94 -2.69 0.35 11.08
CA TYR A 94 -3.45 -0.50 10.15
C TYR A 94 -3.38 0.03 8.71
N ILE A 95 -3.00 -0.80 7.76
CA ILE A 95 -3.09 -0.47 6.34
C ILE A 95 -4.55 -0.59 5.89
N VAL A 96 -5.17 0.57 5.67
CA VAL A 96 -6.58 0.68 5.24
C VAL A 96 -6.72 0.37 3.76
N GLY A 97 -5.74 0.77 2.93
CA GLY A 97 -5.77 0.54 1.49
C GLY A 97 -4.45 0.84 0.79
N ALA A 98 -4.27 0.22 -0.38
CA ALA A 98 -3.11 0.32 -1.25
C ALA A 98 -3.55 0.27 -2.73
N ASN A 99 -2.91 1.05 -3.60
CA ASN A 99 -3.08 0.95 -5.06
C ASN A 99 -1.81 1.44 -5.75
N PRO A 100 -1.57 0.98 -7.00
CA PRO A 100 -0.58 1.61 -7.86
C PRO A 100 -0.82 3.11 -8.00
N ALA A 101 0.26 3.88 -8.06
CA ALA A 101 0.23 5.30 -8.30
C ALA A 101 1.02 5.65 -9.57
N SER A 102 0.72 6.81 -10.13
CA SER A 102 1.61 7.52 -11.05
C SER A 102 2.63 8.34 -10.25
N LEU A 103 3.66 8.85 -10.91
CA LEU A 103 4.46 9.94 -10.34
C LEU A 103 3.54 11.13 -10.00
N PRO A 104 3.74 11.77 -8.83
CA PRO A 104 2.96 12.93 -8.40
C PRO A 104 3.14 14.16 -9.30
#